data_AF-A0A534DBS0-F1
#
_entry.id   AF-A0A534DBS0-F1
#
_cell.length_a   1.000
_cell.length_b   1.000
_cell.length_c   1.000
_cell.angle_alpha   90.00
_cell.angle_beta   90.00
_cell.angle_gamma   90.00
#
_symmetry.space_group_name_H-M   'P 1'
#
loop_
_entity.id
_entity.type
_entity.pdbx_description
1 polymer ?
#
loop_
_entity_poly.entity_id
_entity_poly.type
_entity_poly.pdbx_seq_one_letter_code
_entity_poly.pdbx_strand_id
1 'polypeptide(L)'
;MKRYALPTAIGLTMAALPGCGGGGYTAAGGGGGMNLSSAPGDAALETYVQANHSATLHATDSAGNSWTLQDSSTANAGTTTFEGMANAHSTTDTIALDKNGAPFASNTSSSYFFLNPFVPLGKVNMGGTPYAVVTSSFPLPATVTVGGSGEFDNLTYYHDQTKTLMDAQEAVTYSVAANDSSTLLLCFTSVISNVSTSGAADGMAAGTETDCYAVDASGNASLSSITVTAGATTIKFQ
;
A
#
# COMPACT_ATOMS: atom_id res chain seq x y z
N MET A 1 -1.09 1.52 4.14
CA MET A 1 -0.91 0.21 4.81
C MET A 1 -0.81 -0.83 3.72
N LYS A 2 0.39 -1.44 3.60
CA LYS A 2 0.90 -2.11 2.40
C LYS A 2 0.43 -3.55 2.29
N ARG A 3 0.29 -4.10 1.08
CA ARG A 3 -0.60 -5.24 0.83
C ARG A 3 -0.04 -6.26 -0.14
N TYR A 4 1.13 -6.83 0.19
CA TYR A 4 1.77 -7.89 -0.60
C TYR A 4 0.87 -9.07 -1.05
N ALA A 5 -0.25 -9.32 -0.37
CA ALA A 5 -1.26 -10.29 -0.80
C ALA A 5 -1.89 -9.96 -2.18
N LEU A 6 -1.95 -8.69 -2.58
CA LEU A 6 -2.48 -8.25 -3.86
C LEU A 6 -1.54 -8.60 -5.03
N PRO A 7 -0.23 -8.27 -4.99
CA PRO A 7 0.74 -8.76 -5.96
C PRO A 7 0.71 -10.29 -6.11
N THR A 8 0.57 -11.04 -5.01
CA THR A 8 0.49 -12.51 -5.07
C THR A 8 -0.80 -12.99 -5.73
N ALA A 9 -1.95 -12.50 -5.27
CA ALA A 9 -3.25 -12.92 -5.79
C ALA A 9 -3.34 -12.66 -7.31
N ILE A 10 -2.84 -11.51 -7.76
CA ILE A 10 -2.84 -11.13 -9.19
C ILE A 10 -1.74 -11.89 -9.96
N GLY A 11 -0.57 -12.12 -9.35
CA GLY A 11 0.54 -12.85 -9.95
C GLY A 11 0.28 -14.35 -10.16
N LEU A 12 -0.59 -14.97 -9.36
CA LEU A 12 -1.00 -16.37 -9.53
C LEU A 12 -1.86 -16.58 -10.80
N THR A 13 -2.47 -15.51 -11.31
CA THR A 13 -3.22 -15.50 -12.57
C THR A 13 -2.37 -14.96 -13.71
N MET A 14 -1.58 -15.80 -14.39
CA MET A 14 -1.73 -15.99 -15.84
C MET A 14 -0.69 -16.91 -16.50
N ALA A 15 -1.21 -17.89 -17.23
CA ALA A 15 -0.63 -18.33 -18.49
C ALA A 15 -0.62 -17.17 -19.50
N ALA A 16 0.50 -17.06 -20.21
CA ALA A 16 0.90 -15.96 -21.09
C ALA A 16 -0.13 -15.52 -22.14
N LEU A 17 -0.14 -14.22 -22.44
CA LEU A 17 -0.34 -13.65 -23.79
C LEU A 17 0.29 -12.23 -23.83
N PRO A 18 0.94 -11.82 -24.93
CA PRO A 18 1.49 -10.47 -25.09
C PRO A 18 0.43 -9.52 -25.65
N GLY A 19 0.39 -8.28 -25.16
CA GLY A 19 -0.53 -7.27 -25.66
C GLY A 19 -0.08 -5.86 -25.33
N CYS A 20 0.70 -5.27 -26.23
CA CYS A 20 1.01 -3.85 -26.31
C CYS A 20 -0.24 -3.05 -26.72
N GLY A 21 -0.53 -1.93 -26.07
CA GLY A 21 -1.62 -1.05 -26.47
C GLY A 21 -1.62 0.27 -25.72
N GLY A 22 -0.80 1.23 -26.17
CA GLY A 22 -0.87 2.62 -25.75
C GLY A 22 -2.10 3.33 -26.29
N GLY A 23 -2.60 4.32 -25.54
CA GLY A 23 -3.68 5.21 -25.96
C GLY A 23 -3.51 6.58 -25.32
N GLY A 24 -3.33 7.60 -26.16
CA GLY A 24 -2.91 8.94 -25.80
C GLY A 24 -3.96 9.80 -25.09
N TYR A 25 -3.45 10.74 -24.30
CA TYR A 25 -4.21 11.75 -23.56
C TYR A 25 -4.55 12.91 -24.52
N THR A 26 -5.84 13.14 -24.76
CA THR A 26 -6.31 14.43 -25.25
C THR A 26 -6.59 15.33 -24.06
N ALA A 27 -5.75 16.36 -23.89
CA ALA A 27 -6.00 17.43 -22.93
C ALA A 27 -7.22 18.25 -23.39
N ALA A 28 -8.33 18.12 -22.67
CA ALA A 28 -9.44 19.05 -22.75
C ALA A 28 -9.28 20.07 -21.61
N GLY A 29 -9.06 21.33 -21.97
CA GLY A 29 -9.00 22.45 -21.03
C GLY A 29 -10.36 22.74 -20.40
N GLY A 30 -10.34 23.14 -19.13
CA GLY A 30 -11.52 23.66 -18.43
C GLY A 30 -11.23 24.06 -17.00
N GLY A 31 -11.20 25.37 -16.73
CA GLY A 31 -11.37 25.97 -15.40
C GLY A 31 -10.10 26.08 -14.55
N GLY A 32 -9.59 27.30 -14.38
CA GLY A 32 -8.47 27.62 -13.49
C GLY A 32 -8.83 27.54 -12.01
N GLY A 33 -9.21 26.35 -11.52
CA GLY A 33 -9.11 26.04 -10.11
C GLY A 33 -7.64 25.79 -9.79
N MET A 34 -7.07 26.55 -8.86
CA MET A 34 -5.73 26.24 -8.35
C MET A 34 -5.83 24.95 -7.53
N ASN A 35 -5.09 23.92 -7.93
CA ASN A 35 -4.97 22.70 -7.13
C ASN A 35 -4.31 23.01 -5.79
N LEU A 36 -4.66 22.22 -4.76
CA LEU A 36 -3.92 22.26 -3.49
C LEU A 36 -2.45 21.92 -3.78
N SER A 37 -1.54 22.82 -3.41
CA SER A 37 -0.11 22.68 -3.71
C SER A 37 0.68 22.00 -2.59
N SER A 38 0.14 21.95 -1.37
CA SER A 38 0.78 21.35 -0.21
C SER A 38 -0.22 20.91 0.86
N ALA A 39 0.13 19.89 1.64
CA ALA A 39 -0.65 19.38 2.76
C ALA A 39 0.26 18.85 3.88
N PRO A 40 -0.24 18.67 5.11
CA PRO A 40 0.50 17.96 6.16
C PRO A 40 0.82 16.53 5.72
N GLY A 41 2.09 16.14 5.74
CA GLY A 41 2.52 14.79 5.30
C GLY A 41 2.43 13.77 6.43
N ASP A 42 3.37 13.87 7.36
CA ASP A 42 3.49 12.99 8.53
C ASP A 42 2.18 12.93 9.35
N ALA A 43 1.62 14.10 9.70
CA ALA A 43 0.38 14.20 10.46
C ALA A 43 -0.84 13.56 9.77
N ALA A 44 -0.88 13.57 8.43
CA ALA A 44 -1.96 12.94 7.70
C ALA A 44 -1.88 11.42 7.75
N LEU A 45 -0.67 10.87 7.67
CA LEU A 45 -0.44 9.44 7.83
C LEU A 45 -0.78 8.99 9.25
N GLU A 46 -0.33 9.72 10.27
CA GLU A 46 -0.63 9.44 11.67
C GLU A 46 -2.13 9.44 11.96
N THR A 47 -2.86 10.44 11.45
CA THR A 47 -4.31 10.55 11.63
C THR A 47 -5.02 9.38 10.95
N TYR A 48 -4.58 9.00 9.75
CA TYR A 48 -5.15 7.90 8.99
C TYR A 48 -5.02 6.55 9.70
N VAL A 49 -3.83 6.22 10.22
CA VAL A 49 -3.58 4.93 10.87
C VAL A 49 -4.18 4.82 12.28
N GLN A 50 -4.51 5.95 12.91
CA GLN A 50 -5.15 5.97 14.23
C GLN A 50 -6.68 5.86 14.16
N ALA A 51 -7.27 6.12 13.00
CA ALA A 51 -8.70 6.01 12.78
C ALA A 51 -9.06 4.67 12.14
N ASN A 52 -10.17 4.07 12.59
CA ASN A 52 -10.77 2.97 11.85
C ASN A 52 -11.26 3.49 10.49
N HIS A 53 -10.96 2.77 9.42
CA HIS A 53 -11.38 3.14 8.08
C HIS A 53 -11.60 1.91 7.22
N SER A 54 -12.34 2.10 6.13
CA SER A 54 -12.55 1.10 5.11
C SER A 54 -12.78 1.76 3.76
N ALA A 55 -12.51 1.02 2.70
CA ALA A 55 -12.76 1.43 1.33
C ALA A 55 -13.18 0.23 0.48
N THR A 56 -14.06 0.47 -0.48
CA THR A 56 -14.36 -0.50 -1.55
C THR A 56 -13.95 0.14 -2.85
N LEU A 57 -12.99 -0.47 -3.54
CA LEU A 57 -12.46 0.01 -4.81
C LEU A 57 -12.76 -1.00 -5.92
N HIS A 58 -12.90 -0.52 -7.14
CA HIS A 58 -13.25 -1.37 -8.28
C HIS A 58 -12.22 -1.27 -9.40
N ALA A 59 -12.07 -2.36 -10.15
CA ALA A 59 -11.25 -2.38 -11.36
C ALA A 59 -11.87 -3.28 -12.43
N THR A 60 -11.47 -3.07 -13.67
CA THR A 60 -11.71 -4.01 -14.76
C THR A 60 -10.38 -4.27 -15.46
N ASP A 61 -9.99 -5.53 -15.57
CA ASP A 61 -8.75 -5.89 -16.25
C ASP A 61 -8.92 -5.93 -17.78
N SER A 62 -7.81 -6.06 -18.51
CA SER A 62 -7.80 -6.11 -19.98
C SER A 62 -8.53 -7.32 -20.56
N ALA A 63 -8.76 -8.37 -19.76
CA ALA A 63 -9.55 -9.54 -20.13
C ALA A 63 -11.05 -9.36 -19.86
N GLY A 64 -11.47 -8.22 -19.32
CA GLY A 64 -12.86 -7.90 -19.01
C GLY A 64 -13.36 -8.49 -17.69
N ASN A 65 -12.49 -9.01 -16.83
CA ASN A 65 -12.91 -9.42 -15.49
C ASN A 65 -13.16 -8.18 -14.63
N SER A 66 -14.25 -8.21 -13.88
CA SER A 66 -14.54 -7.23 -12.84
C SER A 66 -13.87 -7.64 -11.54
N TRP A 67 -13.21 -6.69 -10.88
CA TRP A 67 -12.55 -6.88 -9.61
C TRP A 67 -13.11 -5.91 -8.58
N THR A 68 -13.36 -6.41 -7.37
CA THR A 68 -13.71 -5.57 -6.22
C THR A 68 -12.71 -5.83 -5.12
N LEU A 69 -12.09 -4.76 -4.64
CA LEU A 69 -11.17 -4.78 -3.50
C LEU A 69 -11.86 -4.12 -2.32
N GLN A 70 -12.10 -4.88 -1.27
CA GLN A 70 -12.54 -4.34 0.01
C GLN A 70 -11.35 -4.26 0.96
N ASP A 71 -11.16 -3.07 1.51
CA ASP A 71 -10.13 -2.76 2.49
C ASP A 71 -10.76 -2.34 3.79
N SER A 72 -10.17 -2.77 4.90
CA SER A 72 -10.52 -2.30 6.22
C SER A 72 -9.31 -2.29 7.12
N SER A 73 -9.21 -1.25 7.94
CA SER A 73 -8.23 -1.16 9.01
C SER A 73 -8.91 -0.82 10.31
N THR A 74 -8.53 -1.54 11.36
CA THR A 74 -8.94 -1.29 12.73
C THR A 74 -7.72 -0.91 13.56
N ALA A 75 -7.72 0.30 14.10
CA ALA A 75 -6.67 0.76 14.99
C ALA A 75 -6.78 0.07 16.36
N ASN A 76 -5.66 -0.36 16.90
CA ASN A 76 -5.59 -0.78 18.30
C ASN A 76 -5.55 0.47 19.20
N ALA A 77 -6.50 0.56 20.14
CA ALA A 77 -6.62 1.70 21.05
C ALA A 77 -5.47 1.81 22.08
N GLY A 78 -4.70 0.73 22.27
CA GLY A 78 -3.56 0.70 23.19
C GLY A 78 -2.22 0.65 22.47
N THR A 79 -1.15 0.65 23.27
CA THR A 79 0.18 0.32 22.79
C THR A 79 0.47 -1.18 22.95
N THR A 80 1.45 -1.64 22.20
CA THR A 80 1.92 -3.03 22.13
C THR A 80 3.44 -3.07 22.06
N THR A 81 3.98 -4.26 21.83
CA THR A 81 5.40 -4.49 21.57
C THR A 81 5.60 -5.11 20.19
N PHE A 82 6.65 -4.69 19.49
CA PHE A 82 7.11 -5.35 18.26
C PHE A 82 8.63 -5.44 18.30
N GLU A 83 9.21 -6.61 18.06
CA GLU A 83 10.68 -6.78 18.07
C GLU A 83 11.36 -6.28 19.35
N GLY A 84 10.71 -6.50 20.50
CA GLY A 84 11.18 -6.03 21.80
C GLY A 84 11.03 -4.52 22.03
N MET A 85 10.56 -3.76 21.04
CA MET A 85 10.28 -2.33 21.17
C MET A 85 8.91 -2.12 21.81
N ALA A 86 8.90 -1.55 23.02
CA ALA A 86 7.68 -1.17 23.73
C ALA A 86 7.07 0.13 23.19
N ASN A 87 5.82 0.40 23.55
CA ASN A 87 5.05 1.58 23.14
C ASN A 87 4.78 1.67 21.63
N ALA A 88 4.85 0.54 20.92
CA ALA A 88 4.42 0.50 19.53
C ALA A 88 2.90 0.64 19.45
N HIS A 89 2.41 1.23 18.37
CA HIS A 89 1.01 1.19 17.98
C HIS A 89 0.83 0.12 16.91
N SER A 90 -0.41 -0.32 16.71
CA SER A 90 -0.71 -1.30 15.67
C SER A 90 -2.09 -1.10 15.06
N THR A 91 -2.23 -1.47 13.81
CA THR A 91 -3.51 -1.67 13.13
C THR A 91 -3.69 -3.14 12.79
N THR A 92 -4.93 -3.58 12.64
CA THR A 92 -5.29 -4.82 11.96
C THR A 92 -5.92 -4.49 10.63
N ASP A 93 -5.27 -4.90 9.55
CA ASP A 93 -5.62 -4.61 8.17
C ASP A 93 -6.16 -5.87 7.52
N THR A 94 -7.37 -5.80 6.95
CA THR A 94 -7.99 -6.89 6.19
C THR A 94 -8.31 -6.43 4.78
N ILE A 95 -7.86 -7.25 3.83
CA ILE A 95 -8.16 -7.08 2.41
C ILE A 95 -8.93 -8.29 1.95
N ALA A 96 -10.03 -8.05 1.24
CA ALA A 96 -10.73 -9.04 0.45
C ALA A 96 -10.71 -8.62 -1.02
N LEU A 97 -10.52 -9.59 -1.89
CA LEU A 97 -10.51 -9.41 -3.33
C LEU A 97 -11.53 -10.37 -3.92
N ASP A 98 -12.52 -9.81 -4.60
CA ASP A 98 -13.50 -10.55 -5.38
C ASP A 98 -13.18 -10.45 -6.87
N LYS A 99 -13.37 -11.55 -7.60
CA LYS A 99 -13.29 -11.61 -9.06
C LYS A 99 -14.63 -12.04 -9.62
N ASN A 100 -15.21 -11.22 -10.49
CA ASN A 100 -16.51 -11.46 -11.13
C ASN A 100 -17.62 -11.78 -10.10
N GLY A 101 -17.59 -11.11 -8.94
CA GLY A 101 -18.57 -11.28 -7.86
C GLY A 101 -18.37 -12.53 -6.98
N ALA A 102 -17.27 -13.26 -7.14
CA ALA A 102 -16.91 -14.39 -6.29
C ALA A 102 -15.63 -14.11 -5.49
N PRO A 103 -15.53 -14.56 -4.22
CA PRO A 103 -14.31 -14.44 -3.44
C PRO A 103 -13.12 -15.07 -4.16
N PHE A 104 -12.04 -14.30 -4.29
CA PHE A 104 -10.84 -14.73 -4.98
C PHE A 104 -9.65 -14.85 -4.03
N ALA A 105 -9.40 -13.84 -3.19
CA ALA A 105 -8.35 -13.87 -2.19
C ALA A 105 -8.73 -13.01 -0.97
N SER A 106 -8.17 -13.34 0.18
CA SER A 106 -8.21 -12.46 1.35
C SER A 106 -6.92 -12.55 2.15
N ASN A 107 -6.59 -11.48 2.85
CA ASN A 107 -5.45 -11.44 3.74
C ASN A 107 -5.76 -10.55 4.94
N THR A 108 -5.37 -11.01 6.12
CA THR A 108 -5.42 -10.22 7.35
C THR A 108 -4.02 -10.13 7.92
N SER A 109 -3.65 -8.94 8.36
CA SER A 109 -2.31 -8.66 8.89
C SER A 109 -2.36 -7.56 9.93
N SER A 110 -1.31 -7.46 10.73
CA SER A 110 -1.10 -6.36 11.65
C SER A 110 0.12 -5.55 11.24
N SER A 111 -0.05 -4.23 11.13
CA SER A 111 1.04 -3.28 10.91
C SER A 111 1.44 -2.66 12.25
N TYR A 112 2.75 -2.47 12.48
CA TYR A 112 3.30 -1.93 13.72
C TYR A 112 4.11 -0.66 13.43
N PHE A 113 3.94 0.38 14.25
CA PHE A 113 4.55 1.69 14.04
C PHE A 113 4.68 2.50 15.33
N PHE A 114 5.54 3.51 15.35
CA PHE A 114 5.49 4.62 16.31
C PHE A 114 4.73 5.80 15.72
N LEU A 115 4.26 6.66 16.62
CA LEU A 115 3.62 7.94 16.31
C LEU A 115 4.43 9.07 16.96
N ASN A 116 4.36 10.27 16.38
CA ASN A 116 5.02 11.50 16.79
C ASN A 116 6.56 11.39 16.86
N PRO A 117 7.26 11.17 15.72
CA PRO A 117 6.77 11.11 14.34
C PRO A 117 6.36 9.69 13.90
N PHE A 118 5.72 9.57 12.73
CA PHE A 118 5.38 8.26 12.19
C PHE A 118 6.66 7.48 11.82
N VAL A 119 6.84 6.30 12.43
CA VAL A 119 7.95 5.39 12.10
C VAL A 119 7.41 3.98 11.96
N PRO A 120 7.39 3.39 10.75
CA PRO A 120 6.99 2.00 10.56
C PRO A 120 8.03 1.08 11.21
N LEU A 121 7.56 0.00 11.85
CA LEU A 121 8.40 -0.99 12.52
C LEU A 121 8.36 -2.35 11.82
N GLY A 122 7.21 -2.74 11.31
CA GLY A 122 7.05 -4.03 10.64
C GLY A 122 5.59 -4.42 10.44
N LYS A 123 5.40 -5.64 9.94
CA LYS A 123 4.09 -6.18 9.60
C LYS A 123 4.08 -7.68 9.84
N VAL A 124 2.96 -8.20 10.36
CA VAL A 124 2.80 -9.64 10.63
C VAL A 124 1.52 -10.12 9.99
N ASN A 125 1.59 -11.16 9.16
CA ASN A 125 0.38 -11.83 8.69
C ASN A 125 -0.31 -12.55 9.85
N MET A 126 -1.64 -12.63 9.86
CA MET A 126 -2.39 -13.35 10.90
C MET A 126 -2.04 -14.85 10.94
N GLY A 127 -1.58 -15.43 9.83
CA GLY A 127 -1.04 -16.79 9.76
C GLY A 127 0.40 -16.95 10.27
N GLY A 128 1.04 -15.88 10.73
CA GLY A 128 2.44 -15.86 11.16
C GLY A 128 3.47 -15.72 10.02
N THR A 129 3.07 -16.02 8.79
CA THR A 129 3.89 -15.89 7.58
C THR A 129 3.20 -15.05 6.50
N PRO A 130 3.92 -14.12 5.84
CA PRO A 130 5.28 -13.70 6.15
C PRO A 130 5.33 -12.71 7.33
N TYR A 131 6.51 -12.63 7.96
CA TYR A 131 6.87 -11.72 9.04
C TYR A 131 7.82 -10.63 8.52
N ALA A 132 7.38 -9.39 8.46
CA ALA A 132 8.14 -8.27 7.90
C ALA A 132 8.71 -7.37 8.99
N VAL A 133 9.98 -6.99 8.84
CA VAL A 133 10.68 -6.06 9.73
C VAL A 133 11.22 -4.91 8.92
N VAL A 134 10.96 -3.68 9.37
CA VAL A 134 11.55 -2.48 8.78
C VAL A 134 13.04 -2.45 9.10
N THR A 135 13.88 -2.35 8.06
CA THR A 135 15.34 -2.29 8.17
C THR A 135 15.87 -0.86 8.10
N SER A 136 15.12 0.05 7.48
CA SER A 136 15.39 1.49 7.46
C SER A 136 14.09 2.27 7.30
N SER A 137 13.99 3.43 7.93
CA SER A 137 12.83 4.33 7.83
C SER A 137 13.31 5.75 7.53
N PHE A 138 12.55 6.44 6.69
CA PHE A 138 12.76 7.81 6.24
C PHE A 138 11.46 8.58 6.51
N PRO A 139 11.40 9.41 7.58
CA PRO A 139 10.20 10.13 7.93
C PRO A 139 9.68 10.99 6.78
N LEU A 140 8.36 11.04 6.63
CA LEU A 140 7.75 11.98 5.68
C LEU A 140 8.06 13.42 6.10
N PRO A 141 8.22 14.33 5.14
CA PRO A 141 8.22 15.75 5.45
C PRO A 141 6.95 16.15 6.22
N ALA A 142 7.09 17.04 7.20
CA ALA A 142 5.95 17.61 7.92
C ALA A 142 4.94 18.26 6.97
N THR A 143 5.42 18.84 5.87
CA THR A 143 4.60 19.34 4.76
C THR A 143 5.07 18.71 3.46
N VAL A 144 4.16 18.03 2.78
CA VAL A 144 4.37 17.50 1.43
C VAL A 144 3.87 18.50 0.41
N THR A 145 4.59 18.64 -0.71
CA THR A 145 4.26 19.57 -1.79
C THR A 145 4.12 18.82 -3.11
N VAL A 146 3.21 19.23 -3.98
CA VAL A 146 3.06 18.65 -5.33
C VAL A 146 4.41 18.64 -6.07
N GLY A 147 4.75 17.50 -6.67
CA GLY A 147 6.05 17.24 -7.30
C GLY A 147 7.12 16.70 -6.34
N GLY A 148 6.85 16.70 -5.04
CA GLY A 148 7.72 16.10 -4.03
C GLY A 148 7.73 14.57 -4.14
N SER A 149 8.88 13.97 -3.83
CA SER A 149 9.05 12.53 -3.73
C SER A 149 10.27 12.19 -2.86
N GLY A 150 10.35 10.94 -2.40
CA GLY A 150 11.46 10.47 -1.58
C GLY A 150 11.32 9.01 -1.19
N GLU A 151 12.32 8.50 -0.49
CA GLU A 151 12.25 7.20 0.18
C GLU A 151 11.32 7.29 1.39
N PHE A 152 10.74 6.16 1.79
CA PHE A 152 9.86 6.08 2.95
C PHE A 152 10.33 5.01 3.95
N ASP A 153 10.51 3.77 3.51
CA ASP A 153 11.11 2.72 4.32
C ASP A 153 11.59 1.54 3.45
N ASN A 154 12.33 0.64 4.08
CA ASN A 154 12.65 -0.68 3.52
C ASN A 154 12.28 -1.75 4.52
N LEU A 155 11.82 -2.90 4.03
CA LEU A 155 11.44 -4.05 4.83
C LEU A 155 12.17 -5.31 4.34
N THR A 156 12.48 -6.20 5.29
CA THR A 156 12.81 -7.60 4.99
C THR A 156 11.69 -8.48 5.48
N TYR A 157 11.19 -9.32 4.59
CA TYR A 157 10.22 -10.36 4.90
C TYR A 157 10.95 -11.65 5.24
N TYR A 158 10.50 -12.30 6.29
CA TYR A 158 10.96 -13.59 6.77
C TYR A 158 9.79 -14.56 6.80
N HIS A 159 10.09 -15.85 6.74
CA HIS A 159 9.09 -16.90 6.87
C HIS A 159 8.30 -16.77 8.17
N ASP A 160 9.00 -16.45 9.26
CA ASP A 160 8.40 -16.27 10.58
C ASP A 160 9.25 -15.34 11.45
N GLN A 161 8.78 -15.12 12.68
CA GLN A 161 9.44 -14.28 13.69
C GLN A 161 10.83 -14.77 14.14
N THR A 162 11.25 -16.01 13.80
CA THR A 162 12.62 -16.49 14.10
C THR A 162 13.65 -15.81 13.20
N LYS A 163 13.22 -15.28 12.05
CA LYS A 163 14.06 -14.59 11.06
C LYS A 163 15.23 -15.43 10.53
N THR A 164 15.10 -16.75 10.61
CA THR A 164 16.14 -17.68 10.13
C THR A 164 16.14 -17.81 8.62
N LEU A 165 14.97 -17.58 7.98
CA LEU A 165 14.78 -17.70 6.55
C LEU A 165 14.17 -16.42 5.99
N MET A 166 14.88 -15.79 5.04
CA MET A 166 14.41 -14.61 4.32
C MET A 166 13.52 -15.02 3.14
N ASP A 167 12.37 -14.35 3.03
CA ASP A 167 11.39 -14.58 1.97
C ASP A 167 11.44 -13.53 0.87
N ALA A 168 11.62 -12.25 1.22
CA ALA A 168 11.66 -11.18 0.24
C ALA A 168 12.24 -9.89 0.83
N GLN A 169 12.44 -8.91 -0.03
CA GLN A 169 12.74 -7.52 0.34
C GLN A 169 11.67 -6.60 -0.25
N GLU A 170 11.41 -5.51 0.43
CA GLU A 170 10.54 -4.45 -0.04
C GLU A 170 11.21 -3.09 0.15
N ALA A 171 11.13 -2.26 -0.88
CA ALA A 171 11.52 -0.86 -0.83
C ALA A 171 10.30 0.01 -1.10
N VAL A 172 10.12 1.08 -0.31
CA VAL A 172 8.97 1.97 -0.44
C VAL A 172 9.43 3.41 -0.61
N THR A 173 8.79 4.04 -1.57
CA THR A 173 8.95 5.47 -1.87
C THR A 173 7.62 6.17 -1.75
N TYR A 174 7.65 7.50 -1.59
CA TYR A 174 6.47 8.33 -1.71
C TYR A 174 6.61 9.30 -2.88
N SER A 175 5.47 9.73 -3.42
CA SER A 175 5.37 10.81 -4.40
C SER A 175 4.10 11.62 -4.17
N VAL A 176 4.12 12.88 -4.59
CA VAL A 176 3.03 13.83 -4.37
C VAL A 176 2.58 14.39 -5.71
N ALA A 177 1.32 14.18 -6.05
CA ALA A 177 0.71 14.68 -7.28
C ALA A 177 -0.44 15.63 -6.97
N ALA A 178 -0.77 16.51 -7.92
CA ALA A 178 -1.98 17.32 -7.81
C ALA A 178 -3.22 16.43 -7.95
N ASN A 179 -4.28 16.72 -7.19
CA ASN A 179 -5.59 16.07 -7.35
C ASN A 179 -6.64 17.09 -7.81
N ASP A 180 -7.01 18.00 -6.91
CA ASP A 180 -8.03 19.03 -7.14
C ASP A 180 -7.77 20.26 -6.25
N SER A 181 -8.71 21.20 -6.19
CA SER A 181 -8.60 22.43 -5.39
C SER A 181 -8.63 22.21 -3.86
N SER A 182 -9.05 21.03 -3.41
CA SER A 182 -9.22 20.68 -1.99
C SER A 182 -8.20 19.67 -1.48
N THR A 183 -7.62 18.87 -2.37
CA THR A 183 -6.71 17.78 -2.00
C THR A 183 -5.52 17.65 -2.95
N LEU A 184 -4.45 17.04 -2.44
CA LEU A 184 -3.36 16.47 -3.25
C LEU A 184 -3.38 14.94 -3.13
N LEU A 185 -2.68 14.24 -4.02
CA LEU A 185 -2.45 12.80 -3.89
C LEU A 185 -1.08 12.55 -3.25
N LEU A 186 -1.05 11.90 -2.10
CA LEU A 186 0.14 11.30 -1.51
C LEU A 186 0.14 9.80 -1.84
N CYS A 187 1.05 9.37 -2.70
CA CYS A 187 1.13 8.00 -3.17
C CYS A 187 2.37 7.30 -2.60
N PHE A 188 2.18 6.15 -1.96
CA PHE A 188 3.27 5.26 -1.55
C PHE A 188 3.41 4.15 -2.57
N THR A 189 4.63 3.95 -3.08
CA THR A 189 4.94 2.87 -4.01
C THR A 189 5.87 1.87 -3.35
N SER A 190 5.35 0.68 -3.13
CA SER A 190 6.06 -0.50 -2.64
C SER A 190 6.56 -1.35 -3.81
N VAL A 191 7.82 -1.78 -3.74
CA VAL A 191 8.42 -2.72 -4.69
C VAL A 191 8.91 -3.94 -3.94
N ILE A 192 8.25 -5.07 -4.16
CA ILE A 192 8.65 -6.38 -3.61
C ILE A 192 9.62 -7.04 -4.58
N SER A 193 10.79 -7.43 -4.08
CA SER A 193 11.89 -8.00 -4.85
C SER A 193 12.58 -9.13 -4.09
N ASN A 194 13.51 -9.83 -4.76
CA ASN A 194 14.32 -10.90 -4.17
C ASN A 194 13.49 -11.98 -3.47
N VAL A 195 12.33 -12.33 -4.06
CA VAL A 195 11.45 -13.37 -3.52
C VAL A 195 12.15 -14.72 -3.60
N SER A 196 12.40 -15.32 -2.44
CA SER A 196 13.03 -16.63 -2.31
C SER A 196 12.04 -17.74 -2.68
N THR A 197 12.54 -18.98 -2.81
CA THR A 197 11.66 -20.15 -3.01
C THR A 197 10.69 -20.34 -1.85
N SER A 198 11.11 -20.03 -0.62
CA SER A 198 10.23 -20.07 0.55
C SER A 198 9.17 -18.99 0.48
N GLY A 199 9.57 -17.74 0.21
CA GLY A 199 8.62 -16.64 0.05
C GLY A 199 7.58 -16.91 -1.04
N ALA A 200 7.99 -17.51 -2.16
CA ALA A 200 7.04 -17.93 -3.20
C ALA A 200 6.07 -19.02 -2.71
N ALA A 201 6.53 -19.96 -1.88
CA ALA A 201 5.69 -20.98 -1.26
C ALA A 201 4.71 -20.40 -0.22
N ASP A 202 5.10 -19.31 0.45
CA ASP A 202 4.29 -18.55 1.39
C ASP A 202 3.32 -17.57 0.68
N GLY A 203 3.25 -17.62 -0.65
CA GLY A 203 2.40 -16.74 -1.42
C GLY A 203 2.90 -15.31 -1.41
N MET A 204 4.20 -15.09 -1.58
CA MET A 204 4.76 -13.80 -1.99
C MET A 204 5.04 -13.80 -3.50
N ALA A 205 4.81 -12.66 -4.15
CA ALA A 205 5.21 -12.44 -5.53
C ALA A 205 5.98 -11.12 -5.65
N ALA A 206 6.99 -11.12 -6.52
CA ALA A 206 7.65 -9.88 -6.90
C ALA A 206 6.67 -9.01 -7.69
N GLY A 207 6.69 -7.71 -7.41
CA GLY A 207 5.72 -6.79 -7.99
C GLY A 207 5.78 -5.41 -7.37
N THR A 208 4.92 -4.54 -7.86
CA THR A 208 4.78 -3.17 -7.43
C THR A 208 3.36 -2.92 -6.97
N GLU A 209 3.20 -2.21 -5.87
CA GLU A 209 1.93 -1.72 -5.38
C GLU A 209 2.03 -0.22 -5.12
N THR A 210 1.08 0.55 -5.62
CA THR A 210 0.99 1.99 -5.38
C THR A 210 -0.34 2.33 -4.74
N ASP A 211 -0.29 2.75 -3.47
CA ASP A 211 -1.44 3.22 -2.70
C ASP A 211 -1.47 4.75 -2.70
N CYS A 212 -2.50 5.36 -3.29
CA CYS A 212 -2.66 6.81 -3.33
C CYS A 212 -3.77 7.27 -2.39
N TYR A 213 -3.43 8.25 -1.57
CA TYR A 213 -4.32 8.87 -0.60
C TYR A 213 -4.62 10.32 -1.02
N ALA A 214 -5.89 10.70 -1.05
CA ALA A 214 -6.28 12.09 -1.16
C ALA A 214 -6.08 12.76 0.21
N VAL A 215 -5.23 13.77 0.27
CA VAL A 215 -4.89 14.50 1.50
C VAL A 215 -5.34 15.95 1.40
N ASP A 216 -6.14 16.40 2.36
CA ASP A 216 -6.61 17.78 2.43
C ASP A 216 -5.65 18.71 3.18
N ALA A 217 -5.91 20.02 3.14
CA ALA A 217 -5.10 21.01 3.83
C ALA A 217 -5.13 20.90 5.37
N SER A 218 -6.07 20.15 5.93
CA SER A 218 -6.19 19.90 7.37
C SER A 218 -5.45 18.62 7.81
N GLY A 219 -4.86 17.87 6.87
CA GLY A 219 -4.20 16.60 7.15
C GLY A 219 -5.16 15.43 7.28
N ASN A 220 -6.38 15.51 6.76
CA ASN A 220 -7.22 14.33 6.62
C ASN A 220 -6.83 13.57 5.35
N ALA A 221 -6.65 12.25 5.47
CA ALA A 221 -6.35 11.38 4.34
C ALA A 221 -7.47 10.37 4.10
N SER A 222 -7.71 10.03 2.84
CA SER A 222 -8.60 8.94 2.43
C SER A 222 -7.98 8.15 1.29
N LEU A 223 -8.15 6.82 1.30
CA LEU A 223 -7.65 5.97 0.23
C LEU A 223 -8.42 6.27 -1.07
N SER A 224 -7.70 6.70 -2.11
CA SER A 224 -8.28 7.07 -3.40
C SER A 224 -8.10 5.99 -4.45
N SER A 225 -6.94 5.32 -4.50
CA SER A 225 -6.70 4.27 -5.47
C SER A 225 -5.59 3.34 -5.04
N ILE A 226 -5.63 2.10 -5.53
CA ILE A 226 -4.55 1.12 -5.41
C ILE A 226 -4.21 0.62 -6.80
N THR A 227 -2.94 0.71 -7.19
CA THR A 227 -2.46 0.12 -8.44
C THR A 227 -1.50 -1.02 -8.14
N VAL A 228 -1.78 -2.21 -8.65
CA VAL A 228 -0.96 -3.39 -8.42
C VAL A 228 -0.42 -3.88 -9.75
N THR A 229 0.89 -4.14 -9.80
CA THR A 229 1.55 -4.75 -10.94
C THR A 229 2.27 -6.02 -10.48
N ALA A 230 1.91 -7.16 -11.05
CA ALA A 230 2.57 -8.44 -10.81
C ALA A 230 2.80 -9.15 -12.14
N GLY A 231 4.06 -9.47 -12.44
CA GLY A 231 4.45 -9.97 -13.76
C GLY A 231 4.11 -8.96 -14.87
N ALA A 232 3.28 -9.39 -15.84
CA ALA A 232 2.81 -8.54 -16.94
C ALA A 232 1.42 -7.90 -16.67
N THR A 233 0.81 -8.19 -15.53
CA THR A 233 -0.55 -7.76 -15.21
C THR A 233 -0.51 -6.52 -14.34
N THR A 234 -1.17 -5.44 -14.77
CA THR A 234 -1.41 -4.24 -13.97
C THR A 234 -2.91 -4.03 -13.80
N ILE A 235 -3.36 -3.87 -12.56
CA ILE A 235 -4.75 -3.58 -12.22
C ILE A 235 -4.78 -2.31 -11.39
N LYS A 236 -5.63 -1.34 -11.77
CA LYS A 236 -5.86 -0.11 -11.02
C LYS A 236 -7.26 -0.12 -10.44
N PHE A 237 -7.32 -0.17 -9.11
CA PHE A 237 -8.53 -0.05 -8.30
C PHE A 237 -8.76 1.42 -7.94
N GLN A 238 -9.97 1.92 -8.14
CA GLN A 238 -10.40 3.29 -7.81
C GLN A 238 -11.92 3.35 -7.56
#